data_AF-A0A0M0K3U1-F1
#
_entry.id   AF-A0A0M0K3U1-F1
#
_cell.length_a   1.000
_cell.length_b   1.000
_cell.length_c   1.000
_cell.angle_alpha   90.00
_cell.angle_beta   90.00
_cell.angle_gamma   90.00
#
_symmetry.space_group_name_H-M   'P 1'
#
loop_
_entity.id
_entity.type
_entity.pdbx_description
1 polymer ?
#
loop_
_entity_poly.entity_id
_entity_poly.type
_entity_poly.pdbx_seq_one_letter_code
_entity_poly.pdbx_strand_id
1 'polypeptide(L)'
;MRVSLFSLLLCTPVSVALRSATPPYSRPLRAPCAPVLSVSAVHEENALLALLEGSTRGKGLSSADKAEVFRLATILEERGASGDDTNASPLLPGRWRVLFQGKPGEDVEIFSVQSWRSYLSGTGPSPIQNLVSSSGSVSRLYQVLELNGSSPRINNVVDFSPRAVIAIEAALDGKPQANRLGFRFTGGRVLLRALWRGTLSLPYPVPFDLLGDNAKGWLQTDYLSPSLRLSRGNKGSLFVLVPESEPDDPELEKLLTPPPPPPPPTPPESLSRDPVLICPAQFGTAKDYSELVDALRARGHPVSVTPLAFTDWLRLVPAALTPEYWKCELAPETALPFYFEALDRAVDELASGPFAGRPIHLVAHSIGGWIVRAYLGALSAEKRAAFASLVTLGTPHTPPPEGFLRTIDQTRGLLRYVEERYPGAYHKELRYLTVGSRAVRGALKPELGALLATASYLPLCGDAFAEGDGITPIGCAHLEGAEQREVDAFHIAFVPGSGTRLLGTPWYGSPTVIEQWVDFLG
;
A
#
# COMPACT_ATOMS: atom_id res chain seq x y z
N MET A 1 -51.73 12.42 15.84
CA MET A 1 -52.92 13.15 15.35
C MET A 1 -52.49 14.12 14.26
N ARG A 2 -53.34 14.30 13.26
CA ARG A 2 -53.06 14.73 11.89
C ARG A 2 -53.53 16.19 11.70
N VAL A 3 -53.05 16.84 10.63
CA VAL A 3 -53.63 18.02 9.92
C VAL A 3 -53.29 19.40 10.52
N SER A 4 -52.72 20.43 9.86
CA SER A 4 -52.59 20.95 8.47
C SER A 4 -53.51 22.15 8.16
N LEU A 5 -52.95 23.10 7.38
CA LEU A 5 -53.56 24.20 6.60
C LEU A 5 -54.29 25.35 7.36
N PHE A 6 -54.46 26.59 6.87
CA PHE A 6 -53.83 27.51 5.91
C PHE A 6 -54.73 28.77 5.87
N SER A 7 -54.14 29.98 5.79
CA SER A 7 -54.62 31.23 5.13
C SER A 7 -55.95 31.93 5.47
N LEU A 8 -55.84 33.26 5.62
CA LEU A 8 -56.77 34.34 5.23
C LEU A 8 -55.95 35.65 5.23
N LEU A 9 -56.09 36.69 4.39
CA LEU A 9 -56.77 37.02 3.12
C LEU A 9 -56.45 38.53 2.89
N LEU A 10 -56.33 39.02 1.65
CA LEU A 10 -57.05 40.21 1.11
C LEU A 10 -56.44 40.80 -0.18
N CYS A 11 -57.37 41.40 -0.95
CA CYS A 11 -57.44 41.56 -2.40
C CYS A 11 -56.82 42.86 -2.99
N THR A 12 -56.67 42.78 -4.32
CA THR A 12 -56.19 43.70 -5.39
C THR A 12 -57.15 44.87 -5.73
N PRO A 13 -57.04 45.62 -6.88
CA PRO A 13 -55.91 46.19 -7.68
C PRO A 13 -56.15 47.67 -8.15
N VAL A 14 -55.14 48.37 -8.71
CA VAL A 14 -55.27 49.28 -9.90
C VAL A 14 -53.92 49.39 -10.63
N SER A 15 -53.93 49.26 -11.97
CA SER A 15 -52.80 49.50 -12.88
C SER A 15 -52.74 50.94 -13.40
N VAL A 16 -51.54 51.52 -13.57
CA VAL A 16 -51.26 52.57 -14.57
C VAL A 16 -49.89 52.35 -15.23
N ALA A 17 -49.95 52.45 -16.57
CA ALA A 17 -48.99 52.50 -17.68
C ALA A 17 -47.46 52.64 -17.50
N LEU A 18 -46.79 51.95 -18.44
CA LEU A 18 -45.37 51.91 -18.80
C LEU A 18 -44.78 53.25 -19.31
N ARG A 19 -43.49 53.47 -19.01
CA ARG A 19 -42.50 53.97 -19.98
C ARG A 19 -41.22 53.12 -19.92
N SER A 20 -40.78 52.74 -21.11
CA SER A 20 -39.69 51.83 -21.44
C SER A 20 -38.30 52.44 -21.21
N ALA A 21 -37.43 51.71 -20.51
CA ALA A 21 -35.98 51.80 -20.67
C ALA A 21 -35.42 50.37 -20.73
N THR A 22 -34.91 49.99 -21.89
CA THR A 22 -34.25 48.70 -22.16
C THR A 22 -32.88 48.63 -21.47
N PRO A 23 -32.57 47.59 -20.69
CA PRO A 23 -31.18 47.23 -20.38
C PRO A 23 -30.55 46.46 -21.56
N PRO A 24 -29.23 46.50 -21.74
CA PRO A 24 -28.57 45.88 -22.88
C PRO A 24 -28.68 44.35 -22.80
N TYR A 25 -28.87 43.75 -23.96
CA TYR A 25 -29.02 42.32 -24.21
C TYR A 25 -27.73 41.57 -23.80
N SER A 26 -27.71 40.97 -22.62
CA SER A 26 -26.68 39.99 -22.25
C SER A 26 -26.91 38.71 -23.05
N ARG A 27 -26.03 38.43 -24.02
CA ARG A 27 -26.00 37.15 -24.74
C ARG A 27 -25.96 35.98 -23.72
N PRO A 28 -26.72 34.90 -23.92
CA PRO A 28 -26.53 33.70 -23.11
C PRO A 28 -25.11 33.17 -23.36
N LEU A 29 -24.37 32.94 -22.27
CA LEU A 29 -23.08 32.25 -22.29
C LEU A 29 -23.28 30.88 -22.96
N ARG A 30 -22.70 30.74 -24.15
CA ARG A 30 -22.58 29.45 -24.85
C ARG A 30 -21.85 28.49 -23.91
N ALA A 31 -22.39 27.30 -23.72
CA ALA A 31 -21.61 26.17 -23.22
C ALA A 31 -20.35 26.03 -24.11
N PRO A 32 -19.16 25.75 -23.54
CA PRO A 32 -17.95 25.61 -24.33
C PRO A 32 -18.13 24.41 -25.27
N CYS A 33 -18.33 24.70 -26.55
CA CYS A 33 -18.34 23.73 -27.62
C CYS A 33 -16.90 23.20 -27.72
N ALA A 34 -16.70 21.89 -27.65
CA ALA A 34 -15.41 21.29 -27.96
C ALA A 34 -14.92 21.84 -29.32
N PRO A 35 -13.64 22.22 -29.47
CA PRO A 35 -13.14 22.72 -30.74
C PRO A 35 -13.35 21.63 -31.80
N VAL A 36 -14.13 21.95 -32.84
CA VAL A 36 -14.30 21.08 -33.99
C VAL A 36 -12.98 21.11 -34.75
N LEU A 37 -12.21 20.03 -34.68
CA LEU A 37 -10.98 19.87 -35.45
C LEU A 37 -11.29 20.03 -36.95
N SER A 38 -10.38 20.67 -37.69
CA SER A 38 -10.51 20.73 -39.15
C SER A 38 -10.39 19.33 -39.76
N VAL A 39 -11.07 19.09 -40.88
CA VAL A 39 -11.00 17.78 -41.61
C VAL A 39 -9.56 17.41 -41.96
N SER A 40 -8.71 18.40 -42.24
CA SER A 40 -7.29 18.16 -42.47
C SER A 40 -6.60 17.65 -41.21
N ALA A 41 -6.75 18.32 -40.05
CA ALA A 41 -6.14 17.90 -38.77
C ALA A 41 -6.48 16.47 -38.36
N VAL A 42 -7.73 16.04 -38.61
CA VAL A 42 -8.16 14.66 -38.40
C VAL A 42 -7.40 13.67 -39.30
N HIS A 43 -7.09 14.05 -40.54
CA HIS A 43 -6.33 13.22 -41.46
C HIS A 43 -4.87 13.02 -41.00
N GLU A 44 -4.17 14.08 -40.58
CA GLU A 44 -2.78 13.92 -40.11
C GLU A 44 -2.71 13.24 -38.74
N GLU A 45 -3.69 13.46 -37.86
CA GLU A 45 -3.81 12.73 -36.61
C GLU A 45 -3.96 11.22 -36.85
N ASN A 46 -4.87 10.81 -37.76
CA ASN A 46 -5.04 9.41 -38.12
C ASN A 46 -3.78 8.82 -38.79
N ALA A 47 -3.10 9.59 -39.64
CA ALA A 47 -1.85 9.15 -40.28
C ALA A 47 -0.73 8.93 -39.25
N LEU A 48 -0.60 9.84 -38.28
CA LEU A 48 0.38 9.72 -37.20
C LEU A 48 0.09 8.50 -36.32
N LEU A 49 -1.18 8.26 -35.96
CA LEU A 49 -1.57 7.11 -35.16
C LEU A 49 -1.35 5.78 -35.90
N ALA A 50 -1.66 5.72 -37.20
CA ALA A 50 -1.46 4.54 -38.03
C ALA A 50 0.02 4.17 -38.17
N LEU A 51 0.93 5.16 -38.27
CA LEU A 51 2.38 4.90 -38.28
C LEU A 51 2.88 4.28 -36.97
N LEU A 52 2.25 4.63 -35.85
CA LEU A 52 2.65 4.14 -34.54
C LEU A 52 1.95 2.83 -34.16
N GLU A 53 0.93 2.42 -34.91
CA GLU A 53 0.18 1.19 -34.69
C GLU A 53 1.09 -0.05 -34.77
N GLY A 54 1.00 -0.94 -33.78
CA GLY A 54 1.87 -2.12 -33.68
C GLY A 54 3.32 -1.84 -33.29
N SER A 55 3.76 -0.58 -33.27
CA SER A 55 5.08 -0.21 -32.76
C SER A 55 5.11 -0.22 -31.23
N THR A 56 6.25 -0.63 -30.65
CA THR A 56 6.41 -0.61 -29.19
C THR A 56 7.10 0.69 -28.79
N ARG A 57 6.35 1.79 -28.65
CA ARG A 57 6.89 3.12 -28.30
C ARG A 57 7.90 3.66 -29.33
N GLY A 58 7.66 3.38 -30.61
CA GLY A 58 8.59 3.69 -31.69
C GLY A 58 9.71 2.66 -31.91
N LYS A 59 9.79 1.62 -31.08
CA LYS A 59 10.70 0.48 -31.31
C LYS A 59 10.18 -0.33 -32.49
N GLY A 60 11.07 -0.58 -33.46
CA GLY A 60 10.77 -1.28 -34.71
C GLY A 60 10.43 -0.36 -35.89
N LEU A 61 10.26 0.96 -35.66
CA LEU A 61 10.08 1.92 -36.75
C LEU A 61 11.39 2.13 -37.52
N SER A 62 11.28 2.26 -38.84
CA SER A 62 12.41 2.64 -39.67
C SER A 62 12.82 4.10 -39.42
N SER A 63 14.03 4.50 -39.82
CA SER A 63 14.46 5.90 -39.74
C SER A 63 13.56 6.83 -40.55
N ALA A 64 12.97 6.34 -41.64
CA ALA A 64 12.01 7.09 -42.45
C ALA A 64 10.69 7.29 -41.71
N ASP A 65 10.16 6.26 -41.06
CA ASP A 65 8.91 6.36 -40.27
C ASP A 65 9.09 7.29 -39.07
N LYS A 66 10.25 7.22 -38.39
CA LYS A 66 10.58 8.17 -37.31
C LYS A 66 10.61 9.61 -37.80
N ALA A 67 11.23 9.86 -38.97
CA ALA A 67 11.26 11.19 -39.56
C ALA A 67 9.85 11.69 -39.90
N GLU A 68 8.99 10.80 -40.41
CA GLU A 68 7.60 11.10 -40.72
C GLU A 68 6.77 11.40 -39.47
N VAL A 69 6.98 10.67 -38.36
CA VAL A 69 6.38 10.97 -37.05
C VAL A 69 6.70 12.40 -36.61
N PHE A 70 7.96 12.81 -36.67
CA PHE A 70 8.35 14.19 -36.32
C PHE A 70 7.73 15.23 -37.26
N ARG A 71 7.65 14.93 -38.56
CA ARG A 71 7.05 15.82 -39.56
C ARG A 71 5.55 16.05 -39.30
N LEU A 72 4.79 14.96 -39.11
CA LEU A 72 3.35 15.03 -38.82
C LEU A 72 3.08 15.71 -37.48
N ALA A 73 3.87 15.42 -36.46
CA ALA A 73 3.76 16.09 -35.16
C ALA A 73 3.95 17.61 -35.30
N THR A 74 4.96 18.05 -36.04
CA THR A 74 5.22 19.48 -36.26
C THR A 74 4.05 20.17 -36.97
N ILE A 75 3.46 19.53 -37.99
CA ILE A 75 2.28 20.06 -38.71
C ILE A 75 1.08 20.22 -37.76
N LEU A 76 0.84 19.24 -36.89
CA LEU A 76 -0.25 19.28 -35.92
C LEU A 76 0.00 20.37 -34.85
N GLU A 77 1.22 20.47 -34.32
CA GLU A 77 1.61 21.50 -33.35
C GLU A 77 1.44 22.92 -33.92
N GLU A 78 1.87 23.16 -35.17
CA GLU A 78 1.69 24.47 -35.85
C GLU A 78 0.20 24.85 -36.00
N ARG A 79 -0.68 23.87 -36.19
CA ARG A 79 -2.14 24.08 -36.29
C ARG A 79 -2.81 24.23 -34.93
N GLY A 80 -2.28 23.58 -33.91
CA GLY A 80 -2.75 23.64 -32.52
C GLY A 80 -2.32 24.90 -31.78
N ALA A 81 -1.32 25.62 -32.29
CA ALA A 81 -0.79 26.86 -31.74
C ALA A 81 -1.74 28.08 -31.85
N SER A 82 -3.05 27.91 -31.63
CA SER A 82 -4.09 28.95 -31.68
C SER A 82 -3.91 30.08 -30.65
N GLY A 83 -2.88 29.99 -29.78
CA GLY A 83 -2.63 30.94 -28.68
C GLY A 83 -3.41 30.64 -27.41
N ASP A 84 -4.25 29.60 -27.42
CA ASP A 84 -5.00 29.14 -26.26
C ASP A 84 -4.08 28.47 -25.22
N ASP A 85 -4.37 28.70 -23.94
CA ASP A 85 -3.67 28.07 -22.83
C ASP A 85 -4.07 26.59 -22.74
N THR A 86 -3.26 25.70 -23.32
CA THR A 86 -3.51 24.26 -23.28
C THR A 86 -3.42 23.71 -21.85
N ASN A 87 -2.71 24.40 -20.93
CA ASN A 87 -2.70 24.05 -19.51
C ASN A 87 -4.03 24.34 -18.80
N ALA A 88 -4.89 25.17 -19.39
CA ALA A 88 -6.24 25.47 -18.91
C ALA A 88 -7.32 24.59 -19.57
N SER A 89 -6.94 23.77 -20.56
CA SER A 89 -7.88 22.88 -21.24
C SER A 89 -8.43 21.81 -20.28
N PRO A 90 -9.76 21.57 -20.26
CA PRO A 90 -10.35 20.49 -19.47
C PRO A 90 -9.97 19.10 -20.00
N LEU A 91 -9.40 19.01 -21.21
CA LEU A 91 -8.93 17.76 -21.79
C LEU A 91 -7.55 17.33 -21.24
N LEU A 92 -6.76 18.26 -20.70
CA LEU A 92 -5.38 17.95 -20.31
C LEU A 92 -5.26 17.04 -19.08
N PRO A 93 -6.03 17.24 -17.98
CA PRO A 93 -6.04 16.33 -16.84
C PRO A 93 -6.47 14.91 -17.24
N GLY A 94 -5.85 13.89 -16.64
CA GLY A 94 -6.18 12.49 -16.92
C GLY A 94 -4.96 11.64 -17.26
N ARG A 95 -5.20 10.44 -17.80
CA ARG A 95 -4.15 9.47 -18.16
C ARG A 95 -3.87 9.50 -19.65
N TRP A 96 -2.58 9.52 -19.97
CA TRP A 96 -2.08 9.61 -21.34
C TRP A 96 -1.02 8.55 -21.59
N ARG A 97 -1.35 7.56 -22.43
CA ARG A 97 -0.42 6.50 -22.86
C ARG A 97 0.60 7.07 -23.83
N VAL A 98 1.87 6.79 -23.61
CA VAL A 98 2.96 7.16 -24.52
C VAL A 98 3.04 6.13 -25.65
N LEU A 99 2.68 6.52 -26.87
CA LEU A 99 2.83 5.70 -28.07
C LEU A 99 4.17 5.91 -28.78
N PHE A 100 4.79 7.07 -28.59
CA PHE A 100 6.11 7.36 -29.11
C PHE A 100 6.83 8.32 -28.16
N GLN A 101 8.14 8.07 -28.00
CA GLN A 101 9.05 8.97 -27.34
C GLN A 101 10.36 8.99 -28.10
N GLY A 102 10.85 10.16 -28.48
CA GLY A 102 12.12 10.24 -29.19
C GLY A 102 12.61 11.67 -29.38
N LYS A 103 13.86 11.79 -29.82
CA LYS A 103 14.47 13.07 -30.21
C LYS A 103 14.98 12.94 -31.65
N PRO A 104 14.85 14.00 -32.49
CA PRO A 104 15.35 13.92 -33.86
C PRO A 104 16.84 13.54 -33.90
N GLY A 105 17.19 12.52 -34.67
CA GLY A 105 18.57 12.08 -34.84
C GLY A 105 19.20 11.31 -33.68
N GLU A 106 18.47 11.04 -32.59
CA GLU A 106 18.96 10.27 -31.44
C GLU A 106 17.97 9.15 -31.06
N ASP A 107 18.50 7.93 -30.88
CA ASP A 107 17.75 6.83 -30.26
C ASP A 107 17.84 6.97 -28.73
N VAL A 108 16.99 7.83 -28.16
CA VAL A 108 16.94 8.06 -26.71
C VAL A 108 15.72 7.39 -26.08
N GLU A 109 15.94 6.35 -25.29
CA GLU A 109 14.94 5.79 -24.39
C GLU A 109 15.13 6.39 -22.97
N ILE A 110 14.38 7.44 -22.63
CA ILE A 110 14.52 8.17 -21.34
C ILE A 110 13.95 7.36 -20.15
N PHE A 111 13.42 6.16 -20.41
CA PHE A 111 12.98 5.18 -19.41
C PHE A 111 13.51 3.76 -19.70
N SER A 112 14.65 3.63 -20.38
CA SER A 112 15.19 2.32 -20.78
C SER A 112 15.49 1.41 -19.60
N VAL A 113 15.11 0.14 -19.69
CA VAL A 113 15.46 -0.94 -18.73
C VAL A 113 16.98 -1.07 -18.56
N GLN A 114 17.77 -0.65 -19.54
CA GLN A 114 19.24 -0.66 -19.46
C GLN A 114 19.79 0.39 -18.49
N SER A 115 19.22 1.60 -18.45
CA SER A 115 19.56 2.60 -17.42
C SER A 115 19.25 2.09 -16.01
N TRP A 116 18.18 1.28 -15.86
CA TRP A 116 17.82 0.62 -14.61
C TRP A 116 18.79 -0.50 -14.20
N ARG A 117 19.19 -1.36 -15.15
CA ARG A 117 20.18 -2.43 -14.89
C ARG A 117 21.50 -1.85 -14.38
N SER A 118 21.98 -0.76 -14.97
CA SER A 118 23.24 -0.12 -14.57
C SER A 118 23.17 0.63 -13.23
N TYR A 119 22.00 1.13 -12.83
CA TYR A 119 21.81 1.82 -11.55
C TYR A 119 21.59 0.84 -10.38
N LEU A 120 20.87 -0.26 -10.62
CA LEU A 120 20.64 -1.30 -9.63
C LEU A 120 21.82 -2.28 -9.49
N SER A 121 22.78 -2.32 -10.42
CA SER A 121 23.95 -3.22 -10.41
C SER A 121 25.05 -2.84 -9.39
N GLY A 122 24.67 -2.38 -8.19
CA GLY A 122 25.57 -2.44 -7.03
C GLY A 122 25.90 -3.91 -6.70
N THR A 123 27.06 -4.15 -6.10
CA THR A 123 27.56 -5.49 -5.75
C THR A 123 26.67 -6.18 -4.72
N GLY A 124 25.65 -6.90 -5.18
CA GLY A 124 24.79 -7.78 -4.39
C GLY A 124 23.54 -8.21 -5.17
N PRO A 125 23.04 -9.45 -4.99
CA PRO A 125 21.83 -9.92 -5.67
C PRO A 125 20.59 -9.32 -5.00
N SER A 126 20.03 -8.25 -5.58
CA SER A 126 18.78 -7.65 -5.10
C SER A 126 17.57 -8.34 -5.76
N PRO A 127 16.47 -8.63 -5.03
CA PRO A 127 15.23 -9.15 -5.60
C PRO A 127 14.70 -8.32 -6.79
N ILE A 128 14.97 -7.01 -6.77
CA ILE A 128 14.60 -6.05 -7.83
C ILE A 128 15.39 -6.33 -9.12
N GLN A 129 16.68 -6.67 -9.01
CA GLN A 129 17.55 -6.96 -10.16
C GLN A 129 17.06 -8.21 -10.91
N ASN A 130 16.70 -9.29 -10.20
CA ASN A 130 16.22 -10.52 -10.82
C ASN A 130 14.85 -10.35 -11.50
N LEU A 131 13.99 -9.49 -10.93
CA LEU A 131 12.67 -9.23 -11.48
C LEU A 131 12.71 -8.33 -12.72
N VAL A 132 13.44 -7.22 -12.66
CA VAL A 132 13.62 -6.28 -13.80
C VAL A 132 14.41 -6.93 -14.93
N SER A 133 15.38 -7.80 -14.61
CA SER A 133 16.17 -8.50 -15.62
C SER A 133 15.39 -9.62 -16.32
N SER A 134 14.31 -10.14 -15.70
CA SER A 134 13.47 -11.24 -16.23
C SER A 134 12.10 -10.79 -16.77
N SER A 135 11.65 -9.55 -16.51
CA SER A 135 10.46 -8.95 -17.11
C SER A 135 10.78 -8.43 -18.51
N GLY A 136 10.69 -9.30 -19.52
CA GLY A 136 11.15 -9.05 -20.89
C GLY A 136 10.42 -7.97 -21.71
N SER A 137 9.44 -7.22 -21.18
CA SER A 137 8.85 -6.06 -21.89
C SER A 137 8.08 -5.14 -20.94
N VAL A 138 8.15 -3.82 -21.19
CA VAL A 138 7.28 -2.80 -20.58
C VAL A 138 5.89 -2.96 -21.20
N SER A 139 4.87 -3.29 -20.39
CA SER A 139 3.49 -3.49 -20.83
C SER A 139 2.86 -2.15 -21.22
N ARG A 140 2.99 -1.13 -20.35
CA ARG A 140 2.48 0.23 -20.59
C ARG A 140 3.46 1.28 -20.09
N LEU A 141 3.46 2.43 -20.78
CA LEU A 141 4.15 3.64 -20.36
C LEU A 141 3.14 4.77 -20.48
N TYR A 142 2.82 5.44 -19.38
CA TYR A 142 1.80 6.48 -19.38
C TYR A 142 2.11 7.58 -18.37
N GLN A 143 1.45 8.71 -18.55
CA GLN A 143 1.51 9.85 -17.65
C GLN A 143 0.14 10.09 -17.04
N VAL A 144 0.08 10.28 -15.72
CA VAL A 144 -1.13 10.69 -15.00
C VAL A 144 -0.97 12.15 -14.60
N LEU A 145 -1.83 13.03 -15.13
CA LEU A 145 -1.80 14.45 -14.84
C LEU A 145 -2.95 14.80 -13.89
N GLU A 146 -2.61 14.99 -12.62
CA GLU A 146 -3.53 15.40 -11.56
C GLU A 146 -3.35 16.91 -11.33
N LEU A 147 -4.01 17.71 -12.17
CA LEU A 147 -3.88 19.16 -12.16
C LEU A 147 -4.93 19.84 -11.27
N ASN A 148 -5.98 19.11 -10.90
CA ASN A 148 -7.10 19.59 -10.09
C ASN A 148 -6.90 19.16 -8.63
N GLY A 149 -6.80 20.12 -7.70
CA GLY A 149 -6.69 19.84 -6.26
C GLY A 149 -5.65 20.70 -5.54
N SER A 150 -5.45 20.44 -4.25
CA SER A 150 -4.54 21.19 -3.38
C SER A 150 -3.05 20.89 -3.62
N SER A 151 -2.74 19.81 -4.34
CA SER A 151 -1.36 19.35 -4.57
C SER A 151 -1.21 18.77 -5.98
N PRO A 152 -1.18 19.64 -7.00
CA PRO A 152 -1.15 19.20 -8.39
C PRO A 152 0.19 18.56 -8.76
N ARG A 153 0.14 17.47 -9.53
CA ARG A 153 1.30 16.61 -9.81
C ARG A 153 1.17 15.85 -11.13
N ILE A 154 2.30 15.32 -11.57
CA ILE A 154 2.45 14.45 -12.73
C ILE A 154 3.12 13.15 -12.27
N ASN A 155 2.48 12.02 -12.50
CA ASN A 155 3.09 10.71 -12.30
C ASN A 155 3.51 10.12 -13.64
N ASN A 156 4.80 9.82 -13.81
CA ASN A 156 5.30 9.06 -14.94
C ASN A 156 5.34 7.59 -14.54
N VAL A 157 4.51 6.77 -15.18
CA VAL A 157 4.30 5.37 -14.80
C VAL A 157 4.85 4.42 -15.86
N VAL A 158 5.73 3.52 -15.43
CA VAL A 158 6.23 2.41 -16.21
C VAL A 158 5.65 1.12 -15.64
N ASP A 159 4.79 0.48 -16.41
CA ASP A 159 4.09 -0.74 -16.03
C ASP A 159 4.82 -1.96 -16.61
N PHE A 160 5.21 -2.88 -15.74
CA PHE A 160 5.80 -4.18 -16.05
C PHE A 160 4.85 -5.30 -15.62
N SER A 161 3.55 -5.05 -15.67
CA SER A 161 2.51 -5.99 -15.25
C SER A 161 2.70 -7.36 -15.93
N PRO A 162 2.45 -8.45 -15.20
CA PRO A 162 1.84 -8.46 -13.86
C PRO A 162 2.84 -8.24 -12.70
N ARG A 163 4.14 -8.07 -12.95
CA ARG A 163 5.16 -8.22 -11.88
C ARG A 163 5.48 -6.95 -11.12
N ALA A 164 5.53 -5.81 -11.79
CA ALA A 164 5.95 -4.57 -11.15
C ALA A 164 5.34 -3.34 -11.83
N VAL A 165 5.25 -2.25 -11.06
CA VAL A 165 4.95 -0.92 -11.58
C VAL A 165 5.90 0.07 -10.94
N ILE A 166 6.35 1.05 -11.72
CA ILE A 166 7.22 2.11 -11.25
C ILE A 166 6.51 3.42 -11.52
N ALA A 167 6.40 4.26 -10.50
CA ALA A 167 5.82 5.58 -10.62
C ALA A 167 6.81 6.62 -10.13
N ILE A 168 7.14 7.58 -10.98
CA ILE A 168 7.99 8.73 -10.63
C ILE A 168 7.09 9.95 -10.52
N GLU A 169 7.05 10.53 -9.33
CA GLU A 169 6.23 11.68 -8.99
C GLU A 169 6.99 12.98 -9.29
N ALA A 170 6.29 13.91 -9.91
CA ALA A 170 6.72 15.29 -10.04
C ALA A 170 5.62 16.25 -9.60
N ALA A 171 5.89 17.10 -8.61
CA ALA A 171 5.01 18.19 -8.25
C ALA A 171 5.04 19.29 -9.31
N LEU A 172 3.92 19.96 -9.56
CA LEU A 172 3.93 21.14 -10.42
C LEU A 172 4.73 22.27 -9.77
N ASP A 173 5.54 22.93 -10.59
CA ASP A 173 6.42 24.02 -10.20
C ASP A 173 6.19 25.21 -11.13
N GLY A 174 4.97 25.75 -11.05
CA GLY A 174 4.52 26.89 -11.85
C GLY A 174 4.11 26.56 -13.28
N LYS A 175 3.74 27.61 -14.02
CA LYS A 175 3.34 27.57 -15.43
C LYS A 175 4.20 28.56 -16.20
N PRO A 176 5.38 28.15 -16.71
CA PRO A 176 6.29 29.07 -17.38
C PRO A 176 5.66 29.78 -18.59
N GLN A 177 4.73 29.11 -19.30
CA GLN A 177 3.98 29.65 -20.45
C GLN A 177 2.58 29.01 -20.50
N ALA A 178 1.67 29.60 -21.30
CA ALA A 178 0.29 29.14 -21.48
C ALA A 178 0.18 27.66 -21.93
N ASN A 179 1.16 27.17 -22.68
CA ASN A 179 1.24 25.80 -23.18
C ASN A 179 2.28 24.94 -22.45
N ARG A 180 2.92 25.45 -21.39
CA ARG A 180 4.07 24.82 -20.75
C ARG A 180 3.84 24.60 -19.25
N LEU A 181 3.77 23.34 -18.83
CA LEU A 181 3.70 22.96 -17.41
C LEU A 181 5.12 22.81 -16.85
N GLY A 182 5.45 23.60 -15.82
CA GLY A 182 6.67 23.42 -15.04
C GLY A 182 6.47 22.35 -13.98
N PHE A 183 7.49 21.53 -13.74
CA PHE A 183 7.45 20.49 -12.73
C PHE A 183 8.81 20.31 -12.05
N ARG A 184 8.79 19.69 -10.87
CA ARG A 184 9.96 19.25 -10.13
C ARG A 184 9.73 17.80 -9.68
N PHE A 185 10.66 16.90 -9.98
CA PHE A 185 10.63 15.55 -9.43
C PHE A 185 10.75 15.60 -7.91
N THR A 186 9.82 14.94 -7.22
CA THR A 186 9.71 14.94 -5.76
C THR A 186 9.94 13.56 -5.16
N GLY A 187 9.76 12.50 -5.96
CA GLY A 187 9.83 11.15 -5.44
C GLY A 187 9.47 10.10 -6.47
N GLY A 188 9.33 8.89 -6.00
CA GLY A 188 8.76 7.81 -6.78
C GLY A 188 8.55 6.58 -5.90
N ARG A 189 7.86 5.60 -6.47
CA ARG A 189 7.60 4.31 -5.83
C ARG A 189 7.87 3.18 -6.82
N VAL A 190 8.45 2.11 -6.32
CA VAL A 190 8.51 0.82 -7.02
C VAL A 190 7.51 -0.10 -6.32
N LEU A 191 6.56 -0.60 -7.09
CA LEU A 191 5.52 -1.52 -6.68
C LEU A 191 5.86 -2.88 -7.24
N LEU A 192 6.04 -3.86 -6.36
CA LEU A 192 6.41 -5.22 -6.75
C LEU A 192 5.29 -6.15 -6.28
N ARG A 193 4.66 -6.86 -7.21
CA ARG A 193 3.72 -7.92 -6.80
C ARG A 193 4.51 -9.07 -6.18
N ALA A 194 4.11 -9.46 -4.99
CA ALA A 194 4.79 -10.42 -4.15
C ALA A 194 3.82 -11.53 -3.70
N LEU A 195 4.02 -12.05 -2.48
CA LEU A 195 3.22 -13.10 -1.87
C LEU A 195 1.73 -12.72 -1.84
N TRP A 196 0.87 -13.72 -2.05
CA TRP A 196 -0.59 -13.59 -2.02
C TRP A 196 -1.17 -12.49 -2.93
N ARG A 197 -0.47 -12.16 -4.03
CA ARG A 197 -0.78 -11.03 -4.94
C ARG A 197 -0.72 -9.66 -4.29
N GLY A 198 -0.25 -9.58 -3.03
CA GLY A 198 0.04 -8.31 -2.37
C GLY A 198 1.14 -7.55 -3.08
N THR A 199 1.12 -6.24 -2.95
CA THR A 199 2.03 -5.32 -3.62
C THR A 199 2.99 -4.70 -2.61
N LEU A 200 4.27 -5.08 -2.69
CA LEU A 200 5.33 -4.44 -1.92
C LEU A 200 5.59 -3.04 -2.48
N SER A 201 5.45 -2.01 -1.65
CA SER A 201 5.73 -0.63 -2.07
C SER A 201 7.02 -0.12 -1.45
N LEU A 202 7.99 0.15 -2.31
CA LEU A 202 9.31 0.64 -1.95
C LEU A 202 9.48 2.09 -2.43
N PRO A 203 10.13 2.97 -1.65
CA PRO A 203 10.51 4.29 -2.16
C PRO A 203 11.47 4.13 -3.34
N TYR A 204 11.34 5.00 -4.33
CA TYR A 204 12.29 5.06 -5.43
C TYR A 204 13.66 5.50 -4.90
N PRO A 205 14.75 4.79 -5.23
CA PRO A 205 16.06 4.97 -4.59
C PRO A 205 16.76 6.31 -4.89
N VAL A 206 16.24 7.12 -5.81
CA VAL A 206 16.85 8.42 -6.16
C VAL A 206 16.37 9.50 -5.20
N PRO A 207 17.28 10.14 -4.43
CA PRO A 207 16.93 11.27 -3.58
C PRO A 207 16.83 12.56 -4.43
N PHE A 208 15.65 12.81 -5.00
CA PHE A 208 15.44 13.94 -5.92
C PHE A 208 15.75 15.31 -5.31
N ASP A 209 15.58 15.47 -3.99
CA ASP A 209 15.91 16.71 -3.29
C ASP A 209 17.40 17.10 -3.41
N LEU A 210 18.30 16.11 -3.54
CA LEU A 210 19.73 16.35 -3.72
C LEU A 210 20.10 16.82 -5.13
N LEU A 211 19.18 16.71 -6.09
CA LEU A 211 19.42 17.09 -7.49
C LEU A 211 19.21 18.59 -7.75
N GLY A 212 18.61 19.33 -6.81
CA GLY A 212 18.37 20.77 -6.95
C GLY A 212 17.62 21.11 -8.24
N ASP A 213 18.14 22.06 -9.02
CA ASP A 213 17.54 22.47 -10.29
C ASP A 213 17.54 21.38 -11.37
N ASN A 214 18.37 20.34 -11.25
CA ASN A 214 18.36 19.22 -12.19
C ASN A 214 17.10 18.35 -12.05
N ALA A 215 16.38 18.45 -10.93
CA ALA A 215 15.06 17.82 -10.76
C ALA A 215 13.94 18.59 -11.45
N LYS A 216 14.19 19.81 -11.96
CA LYS A 216 13.18 20.64 -12.62
C LYS A 216 13.10 20.37 -14.11
N GLY A 217 11.91 20.51 -14.66
CA GLY A 217 11.66 20.40 -16.09
C GLY A 217 10.38 21.07 -16.50
N TRP A 218 10.07 20.97 -17.79
CA TRP A 218 8.78 21.38 -18.32
C TRP A 218 8.30 20.45 -19.42
N LEU A 219 6.97 20.33 -19.52
CA LEU A 219 6.27 19.70 -20.62
C LEU A 219 5.46 20.77 -21.36
N GLN A 220 5.80 20.99 -22.62
CA GLN A 220 5.06 21.88 -23.50
C GLN A 220 4.06 21.07 -24.31
N THR A 221 2.78 21.45 -24.35
CA THR A 221 1.75 20.77 -25.12
C THR A 221 1.17 21.75 -26.13
N ASP A 222 1.54 21.58 -27.40
CA ASP A 222 1.13 22.50 -28.50
C ASP A 222 -0.05 21.96 -29.31
N TYR A 223 -0.37 20.67 -29.18
CA TYR A 223 -1.55 20.06 -29.79
C TYR A 223 -2.25 19.14 -28.80
N LEU A 224 -3.55 19.34 -28.62
CA LEU A 224 -4.39 18.58 -27.71
C LEU A 224 -5.78 18.40 -28.32
N SER A 225 -6.16 17.15 -28.54
CA SER A 225 -7.48 16.72 -28.98
C SER A 225 -8.06 15.68 -28.01
N PRO A 226 -9.34 15.30 -28.17
CA PRO A 226 -9.92 14.19 -27.40
C PRO A 226 -9.20 12.84 -27.59
N SER A 227 -8.41 12.66 -28.66
CA SER A 227 -7.76 11.40 -29.03
C SER A 227 -6.22 11.46 -29.07
N LEU A 228 -5.62 12.66 -29.04
CA LEU A 228 -4.18 12.83 -29.17
C LEU A 228 -3.67 14.02 -28.36
N ARG A 229 -2.52 13.84 -27.72
CA ARG A 229 -1.73 14.90 -27.09
C ARG A 229 -0.30 14.83 -27.57
N LEU A 230 0.20 15.94 -28.10
CA LEU A 230 1.61 16.10 -28.47
C LEU A 230 2.29 16.97 -27.44
N SER A 231 3.32 16.41 -26.80
CA SER A 231 4.09 17.14 -25.81
C SER A 231 5.58 17.13 -26.13
N ARG A 232 6.27 18.23 -25.80
CA ARG A 232 7.73 18.36 -25.88
C ARG A 232 8.33 18.57 -24.50
N GLY A 233 9.39 17.82 -24.20
CA GLY A 233 10.15 17.96 -22.96
C GLY A 233 11.27 19.00 -23.09
N ASN A 234 11.73 19.52 -21.96
CA ASN A 234 12.83 20.50 -21.87
C ASN A 234 14.16 20.06 -22.49
N LYS A 235 14.37 18.76 -22.74
CA LYS A 235 15.56 18.19 -23.43
C LYS A 235 15.34 17.93 -24.93
N GLY A 236 14.25 18.44 -25.51
CA GLY A 236 13.94 18.33 -26.93
C GLY A 236 13.24 17.03 -27.35
N SER A 237 12.74 16.25 -26.39
CA SER A 237 12.04 14.99 -26.67
C SER A 237 10.59 15.25 -27.07
N LEU A 238 10.13 14.61 -28.13
CA LEU A 238 8.72 14.53 -28.52
C LEU A 238 8.07 13.34 -27.81
N PHE A 239 6.85 13.55 -27.33
CA PHE A 239 5.95 12.54 -26.81
C PHE A 239 4.66 12.59 -27.64
N VAL A 240 4.31 11.45 -28.24
CA VAL A 240 3.00 11.25 -28.89
C VAL A 240 2.17 10.43 -27.93
N LEU A 241 1.09 11.01 -27.41
CA LEU A 241 0.27 10.37 -26.38
C LEU A 241 -1.19 10.27 -26.78
N VAL A 242 -1.84 9.18 -26.38
CA VAL A 242 -3.27 8.97 -26.56
C VAL A 242 -3.93 8.81 -25.19
N PRO A 243 -5.24 9.09 -25.05
CA PRO A 243 -5.96 8.79 -23.83
C PRO A 243 -5.76 7.33 -23.44
N GLU A 244 -5.39 7.10 -22.18
CA GLU A 244 -5.33 5.77 -21.58
C GLU A 244 -6.64 5.58 -20.82
N SER A 245 -7.42 4.55 -21.18
CA SER A 245 -8.59 4.13 -20.42
C SER A 245 -8.18 3.72 -19.00
N GLU A 246 -9.14 3.67 -18.06
CA GLU A 246 -8.87 3.28 -16.67
C GLU A 246 -7.98 2.02 -16.57
N PRO A 247 -7.11 1.94 -15.55
CA PRO A 247 -6.18 0.83 -15.45
C PRO A 247 -6.98 -0.41 -15.07
N ASP A 248 -6.56 -1.56 -15.60
CA ASP A 248 -7.13 -2.86 -15.22
C ASP A 248 -6.88 -3.22 -13.73
N ASP A 249 -6.22 -2.33 -12.98
CA ASP A 249 -5.84 -2.52 -11.58
C ASP A 249 -6.17 -1.30 -10.69
N PRO A 250 -7.32 -1.31 -10.00
CA PRO A 250 -7.71 -0.29 -9.01
C PRO A 250 -6.79 -0.22 -7.78
N GLU A 251 -6.06 -1.30 -7.46
CA GLU A 251 -5.09 -1.31 -6.36
C GLU A 251 -3.90 -0.44 -6.72
N LEU A 252 -3.37 -0.57 -7.94
CA LEU A 252 -2.29 0.26 -8.45
C LEU A 252 -2.61 1.76 -8.28
N GLU A 253 -3.83 2.18 -8.58
CA GLU A 253 -4.24 3.59 -8.49
C GLU A 253 -4.26 4.13 -7.07
N LYS A 254 -4.73 3.34 -6.09
CA LYS A 254 -4.62 3.70 -4.67
C LYS A 254 -3.16 3.80 -4.21
N LEU A 255 -2.25 3.12 -4.90
CA LEU A 255 -0.82 3.12 -4.57
C LEU A 255 -0.02 4.23 -5.26
N LEU A 256 -0.54 4.77 -6.35
CA LEU A 256 -0.02 5.96 -7.03
C LEU A 256 -0.41 7.24 -6.28
N THR A 257 -1.49 7.23 -5.50
CA THR A 257 -1.78 8.32 -4.57
C THR A 257 -0.78 8.28 -3.40
N PRO A 258 -0.09 9.39 -3.08
CA PRO A 258 0.81 9.43 -1.94
C PRO A 258 0.04 9.05 -0.67
N PRO A 259 0.66 8.30 0.28
CA PRO A 259 0.01 7.99 1.54
C PRO A 259 -0.37 9.32 2.22
N PRO A 260 -1.53 9.38 2.89
CA PRO A 260 -1.89 10.57 3.66
C PRO A 260 -0.76 10.88 4.65
N PRO A 261 -0.50 12.16 4.95
CA PRO A 261 0.46 12.52 5.98
C PRO A 261 0.11 11.78 7.28
N PRO A 262 1.12 11.35 8.06
CA PRO A 262 0.86 10.65 9.32
C PRO A 262 -0.08 11.50 10.17
N PRO A 263 -1.09 10.89 10.83
CA PRO A 263 -2.00 11.64 11.68
C PRO A 263 -1.20 12.38 12.75
N PRO A 264 -1.62 13.59 13.17
CA PRO A 264 -0.98 14.29 14.27
C PRO A 264 -1.00 13.39 15.52
N PRO A 265 0.04 13.44 16.38
CA PRO A 265 0.11 12.61 17.57
C PRO A 265 -1.13 12.80 18.43
N THR A 266 -1.76 11.69 18.82
CA THR A 266 -2.96 11.68 19.65
C THR A 266 -2.65 12.31 21.01
N PRO A 267 -3.35 13.39 21.43
CA PRO A 267 -3.11 14.03 22.71
C PRO A 267 -3.34 13.05 23.87
N PRO A 268 -2.49 13.04 24.92
CA PRO A 268 -2.63 12.11 26.05
C PRO A 268 -4.01 12.14 26.72
N GLU A 269 -4.64 13.32 26.76
CA GLU A 269 -5.97 13.53 27.36
C GLU A 269 -7.10 12.78 26.63
N SER A 270 -6.89 12.41 25.37
CA SER A 270 -7.86 11.61 24.60
C SER A 270 -7.71 10.10 24.79
N LEU A 271 -6.69 9.65 25.54
CA LEU A 271 -6.41 8.23 25.80
C LEU A 271 -7.14 7.73 27.06
N SER A 272 -8.47 7.75 27.02
CA SER A 272 -9.33 7.44 28.16
C SER A 272 -9.54 5.94 28.43
N ARG A 273 -9.12 5.04 27.52
CA ARG A 273 -9.29 3.58 27.63
C ARG A 273 -8.05 2.88 28.16
N ASP A 274 -8.20 1.62 28.55
CA ASP A 274 -7.16 0.87 29.23
C ASP A 274 -5.97 0.55 28.31
N PRO A 275 -4.73 0.51 28.86
CA PRO A 275 -3.53 0.35 28.07
C PRO A 275 -3.49 -0.98 27.32
N VAL A 276 -2.98 -0.94 26.09
CA VAL A 276 -2.74 -2.10 25.24
C VAL A 276 -1.23 -2.31 25.08
N LEU A 277 -0.76 -3.52 25.37
CA LEU A 277 0.59 -3.97 25.08
C LEU A 277 0.56 -4.91 23.87
N ILE A 278 1.17 -4.47 22.77
CA ILE A 278 1.33 -5.29 21.56
C ILE A 278 2.57 -6.17 21.71
N CYS A 279 2.39 -7.49 21.54
CA CYS A 279 3.45 -8.49 21.61
C CYS A 279 3.77 -9.00 20.19
N PRO A 280 4.90 -8.56 19.60
CA PRO A 280 5.22 -8.82 18.20
C PRO A 280 5.41 -10.30 17.81
N ALA A 281 5.08 -10.59 16.56
CA ALA A 281 5.52 -11.78 15.83
C ALA A 281 7.05 -11.86 15.64
N GLN A 282 7.51 -12.98 15.09
CA GLN A 282 8.92 -13.26 14.84
C GLN A 282 9.51 -12.18 13.94
N PHE A 283 10.68 -11.66 14.31
CA PHE A 283 11.36 -10.56 13.61
C PHE A 283 10.60 -9.22 13.57
N GLY A 284 9.43 -9.14 14.20
CA GLY A 284 8.63 -7.92 14.26
C GLY A 284 9.26 -6.87 15.17
N THR A 285 9.12 -5.61 14.75
CA THR A 285 9.60 -4.41 15.47
C THR A 285 8.46 -3.43 15.68
N ALA A 286 8.61 -2.46 16.59
CA ALA A 286 7.57 -1.44 16.82
C ALA A 286 7.11 -0.72 15.54
N LYS A 287 8.01 -0.49 14.58
CA LYS A 287 7.69 0.14 13.29
C LYS A 287 6.69 -0.67 12.47
N ASP A 288 6.74 -1.99 12.57
CA ASP A 288 5.86 -2.88 11.81
C ASP A 288 4.39 -2.79 12.28
N TYR A 289 4.16 -2.40 13.54
CA TYR A 289 2.84 -2.30 14.16
C TYR A 289 2.27 -0.87 14.17
N SER A 290 2.91 0.10 13.50
CA SER A 290 2.50 1.52 13.54
C SER A 290 1.02 1.75 13.20
N GLU A 291 0.50 1.09 12.17
CA GLU A 291 -0.90 1.21 11.75
C GLU A 291 -1.87 0.71 12.82
N LEU A 292 -1.53 -0.41 13.48
CA LEU A 292 -2.32 -0.95 14.60
C LEU A 292 -2.24 -0.02 15.82
N VAL A 293 -1.06 0.52 16.10
CA VAL A 293 -0.86 1.51 17.17
C VAL A 293 -1.73 2.74 16.95
N ASP A 294 -1.70 3.31 15.74
CA ASP A 294 -2.48 4.48 15.38
C ASP A 294 -3.99 4.18 15.45
N ALA A 295 -4.42 3.01 14.98
CA ALA A 295 -5.82 2.60 15.03
C ALA A 295 -6.33 2.44 16.48
N LEU A 296 -5.53 1.85 17.38
CA LEU A 296 -5.88 1.69 18.79
C LEU A 296 -5.85 3.01 19.56
N ARG A 297 -4.87 3.88 19.28
CA ARG A 297 -4.80 5.24 19.87
C ARG A 297 -5.96 6.11 19.43
N ALA A 298 -6.36 6.04 18.16
CA ALA A 298 -7.55 6.72 17.66
C ALA A 298 -8.84 6.28 18.37
N ARG A 299 -8.85 5.09 18.98
CA ARG A 299 -9.94 4.56 19.81
C ARG A 299 -9.79 4.89 21.30
N GLY A 300 -8.76 5.64 21.69
CA GLY A 300 -8.53 6.10 23.05
C GLY A 300 -7.69 5.15 23.91
N HIS A 301 -7.07 4.11 23.36
CA HIS A 301 -6.16 3.25 24.11
C HIS A 301 -4.75 3.85 24.14
N PRO A 302 -4.11 3.97 25.32
CA PRO A 302 -2.65 4.01 25.40
C PRO A 302 -2.08 2.73 24.80
N VAL A 303 -1.05 2.84 23.96
CA VAL A 303 -0.47 1.67 23.30
C VAL A 303 1.05 1.70 23.43
N SER A 304 1.58 0.58 23.92
CA SER A 304 3.00 0.23 23.88
C SER A 304 3.21 -1.02 23.02
N VAL A 305 4.38 -1.14 22.39
CA VAL A 305 4.80 -2.34 21.67
C VAL A 305 6.02 -2.88 22.39
N THR A 306 6.05 -4.18 22.69
CA THR A 306 7.22 -4.83 23.30
C THR A 306 8.49 -4.46 22.50
N PRO A 307 9.51 -3.85 23.15
CA PRO A 307 10.65 -3.24 22.46
C PRO A 307 11.64 -4.31 22.00
N LEU A 308 11.34 -4.89 20.84
CA LEU A 308 12.17 -5.90 20.17
C LEU A 308 12.81 -5.30 18.91
N ALA A 309 14.11 -5.55 18.75
CA ALA A 309 14.79 -5.34 17.48
C ALA A 309 14.75 -6.63 16.64
N PHE A 310 14.81 -6.46 15.31
CA PHE A 310 14.94 -7.59 14.39
C PHE A 310 16.12 -8.50 14.76
N THR A 311 17.25 -7.89 15.16
CA THR A 311 18.49 -8.59 15.52
C THR A 311 18.41 -9.37 16.84
N ASP A 312 17.45 -9.08 17.73
CA ASP A 312 17.33 -9.82 18.99
C ASP A 312 16.97 -11.29 18.76
N TRP A 313 16.28 -11.59 17.67
CA TRP A 313 15.95 -12.96 17.28
C TRP A 313 17.17 -13.81 16.90
N LEU A 314 18.32 -13.19 16.60
CA LEU A 314 19.58 -13.92 16.42
C LEU A 314 20.09 -14.54 17.73
N ARG A 315 19.57 -14.10 18.89
CA ARG A 315 19.88 -14.70 20.19
C ARG A 315 19.26 -16.08 20.39
N LEU A 316 18.42 -16.57 19.46
CA LEU A 316 18.02 -17.98 19.40
C LEU A 316 19.10 -18.91 18.83
N VAL A 317 20.10 -18.37 18.11
CA VAL A 317 21.13 -19.20 17.45
C VAL A 317 21.84 -20.15 18.44
N PRO A 318 22.23 -19.72 19.65
CA PRO A 318 22.80 -20.63 20.65
C PRO A 318 21.89 -21.81 21.02
N ALA A 319 20.56 -21.63 21.03
CA ALA A 319 19.63 -22.71 21.33
C ALA A 319 19.77 -23.86 20.33
N ALA A 320 20.04 -23.57 19.05
CA ALA A 320 20.28 -24.59 18.02
C ALA A 320 21.51 -25.48 18.28
N LEU A 321 22.40 -25.09 19.20
CA LEU A 321 23.58 -25.86 19.60
C LEU A 321 23.32 -26.77 20.81
N THR A 322 22.12 -26.71 21.40
CA THR A 322 21.77 -27.47 22.61
C THR A 322 21.16 -28.83 22.28
N PRO A 323 21.38 -29.89 23.10
CA PRO A 323 20.68 -31.16 22.95
C PRO A 323 19.16 -31.03 22.94
N GLU A 324 18.62 -30.12 23.75
CA GLU A 324 17.19 -29.85 23.90
C GLU A 324 16.57 -29.38 22.58
N TYR A 325 17.28 -28.60 21.77
CA TYR A 325 16.82 -28.20 20.44
C TYR A 325 16.63 -29.40 19.51
N TRP A 326 17.62 -30.30 19.46
CA TRP A 326 17.58 -31.48 18.60
C TRP A 326 16.57 -32.53 19.08
N LYS A 327 16.30 -32.57 20.39
CA LYS A 327 15.24 -33.38 21.00
C LYS A 327 13.85 -32.75 20.89
N CYS A 328 13.76 -31.50 20.43
CA CYS A 328 12.54 -30.69 20.43
C CYS A 328 11.93 -30.58 21.83
N GLU A 329 12.74 -30.19 22.82
CA GLU A 329 12.41 -30.07 24.26
C GLU A 329 12.75 -28.67 24.81
N LEU A 330 12.82 -27.64 23.96
CA LEU A 330 13.11 -26.29 24.42
C LEU A 330 12.01 -25.75 25.35
N ALA A 331 12.43 -24.95 26.33
CA ALA A 331 11.56 -24.16 27.20
C ALA A 331 11.64 -22.67 26.79
N PRO A 332 10.51 -21.95 26.69
CA PRO A 332 10.48 -20.52 26.32
C PRO A 332 11.37 -19.63 27.19
N GLU A 333 11.39 -19.87 28.50
CA GLU A 333 12.12 -19.07 29.49
C GLU A 333 13.64 -19.13 29.25
N THR A 334 14.12 -20.27 28.75
CA THR A 334 15.53 -20.49 28.44
C THR A 334 15.88 -20.11 27.00
N ALA A 335 14.99 -20.39 26.05
CA ALA A 335 15.25 -20.16 24.62
C ALA A 335 15.00 -18.70 24.21
N LEU A 336 14.14 -17.97 24.92
CA LEU A 336 13.66 -16.63 24.57
C LEU A 336 13.76 -15.61 25.74
N PRO A 337 14.84 -15.60 26.55
CA PRO A 337 14.94 -14.68 27.69
C PRO A 337 14.88 -13.22 27.25
N PHE A 338 15.41 -12.90 26.08
CA PHE A 338 15.37 -11.54 25.51
C PHE A 338 13.93 -11.03 25.29
N TYR A 339 12.98 -11.92 24.98
CA TYR A 339 11.58 -11.54 24.78
C TYR A 339 10.91 -11.30 26.14
N PHE A 340 11.15 -12.16 27.12
CA PHE A 340 10.62 -12.03 28.49
C PHE A 340 11.13 -10.72 29.13
N GLU A 341 12.43 -10.44 29.03
CA GLU A 341 13.02 -9.18 29.50
C GLU A 341 12.41 -7.95 28.80
N ALA A 342 12.08 -8.06 27.51
CA ALA A 342 11.42 -6.98 26.78
C ALA A 342 9.96 -6.79 27.21
N LEU A 343 9.24 -7.87 27.52
CA LEU A 343 7.89 -7.81 28.10
C LEU A 343 7.92 -7.14 29.46
N ASP A 344 8.84 -7.55 30.34
CA ASP A 344 9.00 -6.93 31.66
C ASP A 344 9.23 -5.42 31.55
N ARG A 345 10.16 -4.98 30.69
CA ARG A 345 10.39 -3.54 30.45
C ARG A 345 9.13 -2.81 30.00
N ALA A 346 8.39 -3.37 29.05
CA ALA A 346 7.19 -2.73 28.52
C ALA A 346 6.05 -2.67 29.55
N VAL A 347 5.93 -3.70 30.39
CA VAL A 347 4.96 -3.73 31.50
C VAL A 347 5.35 -2.72 32.57
N ASP A 348 6.62 -2.66 32.94
CA ASP A 348 7.13 -1.69 33.92
C ASP A 348 6.94 -0.24 33.46
N GLU A 349 7.15 0.05 32.17
CA GLU A 349 6.87 1.36 31.57
C GLU A 349 5.39 1.74 31.65
N LEU A 350 4.48 0.80 31.39
CA LEU A 350 3.03 1.03 31.53
C LEU A 350 2.62 1.19 33.00
N ALA A 351 3.23 0.41 33.91
CA ALA A 351 2.92 0.41 35.33
C ALA A 351 3.47 1.63 36.09
N SER A 352 4.56 2.24 35.60
CA SER A 352 5.19 3.43 36.19
C SER A 352 4.81 4.73 35.47
N GLY A 353 4.16 4.64 34.31
CA GLY A 353 3.78 5.78 33.47
C GLY A 353 2.46 6.46 33.89
N PRO A 354 1.94 7.37 33.04
CA PRO A 354 0.72 8.13 33.31
C PRO A 354 -0.57 7.27 33.36
N PHE A 355 -0.47 5.99 33.02
CA PHE A 355 -1.59 5.05 32.99
C PHE A 355 -1.48 3.98 34.10
N ALA A 356 -0.62 4.23 35.10
CA ALA A 356 -0.40 3.35 36.25
C ALA A 356 -1.73 2.97 36.95
N GLY A 357 -1.84 1.71 37.35
CA GLY A 357 -3.00 1.15 38.05
C GLY A 357 -4.17 0.75 37.16
N ARG A 358 -4.09 1.01 35.85
CA ARG A 358 -5.09 0.53 34.87
C ARG A 358 -4.73 -0.89 34.41
N PRO A 359 -5.74 -1.76 34.18
CA PRO A 359 -5.47 -3.11 33.70
C PRO A 359 -4.90 -3.08 32.27
N ILE A 360 -3.95 -3.97 31.98
CA ILE A 360 -3.28 -4.05 30.68
C ILE A 360 -3.97 -5.11 29.82
N HIS A 361 -4.29 -4.75 28.58
CA HIS A 361 -4.73 -5.68 27.55
C HIS A 361 -3.54 -6.11 26.68
N LEU A 362 -3.36 -7.42 26.51
CA LEU A 362 -2.32 -7.98 25.65
C LEU A 362 -2.89 -8.24 24.26
N VAL A 363 -2.22 -7.74 23.22
CA VAL A 363 -2.53 -8.05 21.80
C VAL A 363 -1.30 -8.71 21.20
N ALA A 364 -1.35 -10.03 21.05
CA ALA A 364 -0.20 -10.84 20.70
C ALA A 364 -0.33 -11.44 19.29
N HIS A 365 0.66 -11.22 18.44
CA HIS A 365 0.63 -11.64 17.04
C HIS A 365 1.52 -12.86 16.81
N SER A 366 0.98 -13.90 16.15
CA SER A 366 1.73 -15.09 15.74
C SER A 366 2.45 -15.73 16.94
N ILE A 367 3.76 -15.98 16.84
CA ILE A 367 4.64 -16.44 17.94
C ILE A 367 4.48 -15.67 19.25
N GLY A 368 4.20 -14.36 19.20
CA GLY A 368 3.99 -13.56 20.40
C GLY A 368 2.88 -14.11 21.29
N GLY A 369 1.84 -14.74 20.71
CA GLY A 369 0.71 -15.25 21.49
C GLY A 369 1.07 -16.41 22.41
N TRP A 370 1.84 -17.39 21.93
CA TRP A 370 2.26 -18.49 22.80
C TRP A 370 3.43 -18.12 23.71
N ILE A 371 4.28 -17.15 23.33
CA ILE A 371 5.29 -16.59 24.24
C ILE A 371 4.60 -15.91 25.42
N VAL A 372 3.58 -15.10 25.16
CA VAL A 372 2.84 -14.39 26.20
C VAL A 372 2.08 -15.35 27.11
N ARG A 373 1.54 -16.46 26.58
CA ARG A 373 0.98 -17.54 27.41
C ARG A 373 2.02 -18.10 28.38
N ALA A 374 3.24 -18.37 27.91
CA ALA A 374 4.34 -18.83 28.77
C ALA A 374 4.75 -17.78 29.82
N TYR A 375 4.85 -16.51 29.40
CA TYR A 375 5.16 -15.38 30.26
C TYR A 375 4.15 -15.24 31.40
N LEU A 376 2.85 -15.22 31.09
CA LEU A 376 1.77 -15.15 32.09
C LEU A 376 1.80 -16.33 33.06
N GLY A 377 2.15 -17.53 32.56
CA GLY A 377 2.33 -18.73 33.36
C GLY A 377 3.50 -18.66 34.33
N ALA A 378 4.59 -17.98 33.95
CA ALA A 378 5.77 -17.77 34.79
C ALA A 378 5.59 -16.66 35.84
N LEU A 379 4.59 -15.78 35.68
CA LEU A 379 4.31 -14.70 36.63
C LEU A 379 3.62 -15.19 37.91
N SER A 380 3.98 -14.54 39.03
CA SER A 380 3.21 -14.66 40.28
C SER A 380 1.78 -14.13 40.09
N ALA A 381 0.85 -14.58 40.95
CA ALA A 381 -0.55 -14.15 40.87
C ALA A 381 -0.68 -12.62 41.02
N GLU A 382 0.15 -12.00 41.86
CA GLU A 382 0.14 -10.55 42.08
C GLU A 382 0.57 -9.78 40.83
N LYS A 383 1.62 -10.23 40.14
CA LYS A 383 2.06 -9.59 38.89
C LYS A 383 1.07 -9.82 37.76
N ARG A 384 0.49 -11.01 37.69
CA ARG A 384 -0.49 -11.38 36.65
C ARG A 384 -1.81 -10.62 36.79
N ALA A 385 -2.17 -10.18 38.00
CA ALA A 385 -3.36 -9.35 38.24
C ALA A 385 -3.33 -7.99 37.53
N ALA A 386 -2.17 -7.56 37.01
CA ALA A 386 -2.07 -6.35 36.18
C ALA A 386 -2.72 -6.49 34.80
N PHE A 387 -3.00 -7.71 34.33
CA PHE A 387 -3.56 -7.95 32.99
C PHE A 387 -5.07 -8.24 33.06
N ALA A 388 -5.84 -7.70 32.11
CA ALA A 388 -7.27 -7.98 31.97
C ALA A 388 -7.59 -9.02 30.89
N SER A 389 -6.83 -9.02 29.78
CA SER A 389 -7.14 -9.90 28.67
C SER A 389 -5.93 -10.24 27.79
N LEU A 390 -6.05 -11.34 27.06
CA LEU A 390 -5.16 -11.73 25.97
C LEU A 390 -5.97 -11.89 24.67
N VAL A 391 -5.65 -11.07 23.68
CA VAL A 391 -6.08 -11.23 22.29
C VAL A 391 -4.92 -11.83 21.50
N THR A 392 -5.14 -12.96 20.82
CA THR A 392 -4.16 -13.53 19.88
C THR A 392 -4.60 -13.34 18.44
N LEU A 393 -3.65 -12.97 17.57
CA LEU A 393 -3.87 -12.70 16.15
C LEU A 393 -3.07 -13.73 15.35
N GLY A 394 -3.74 -14.67 14.68
CA GLY A 394 -3.07 -15.69 13.85
C GLY A 394 -2.03 -16.54 14.59
N THR A 395 -2.15 -16.69 15.91
CA THR A 395 -1.22 -17.46 16.73
C THR A 395 -1.49 -18.96 16.61
N PRO A 396 -0.51 -19.78 16.21
CA PRO A 396 -0.65 -21.23 16.34
C PRO A 396 -0.61 -21.61 17.82
N HIS A 397 -1.65 -22.27 18.31
CA HIS A 397 -1.76 -22.74 19.70
C HIS A 397 -1.47 -24.22 19.84
N THR A 398 -1.81 -25.02 18.82
CA THR A 398 -1.65 -26.47 18.83
C THR A 398 -0.23 -26.88 18.42
N PRO A 399 0.44 -27.80 19.12
CA PRO A 399 1.69 -28.37 18.66
C PRO A 399 1.51 -29.18 17.37
N PRO A 400 2.58 -29.39 16.57
CA PRO A 400 2.53 -30.23 15.38
C PRO A 400 1.97 -31.64 15.66
N PRO A 401 1.26 -32.27 14.70
CA PRO A 401 0.73 -33.62 14.85
C PRO A 401 1.80 -34.66 15.19
N GLU A 402 1.41 -35.72 15.90
CA GLU A 402 2.28 -36.85 16.19
C GLU A 402 2.73 -37.58 14.90
N GLY A 403 3.87 -38.29 14.97
CA GLY A 403 4.44 -39.04 13.84
C GLY A 403 5.59 -38.33 13.14
N PHE A 404 5.80 -38.60 11.85
CA PHE A 404 6.94 -38.05 11.08
C PHE A 404 6.99 -36.52 11.10
N LEU A 405 5.84 -35.84 11.02
CA LEU A 405 5.78 -34.38 11.03
C LEU A 405 6.26 -33.77 12.37
N ARG A 406 6.22 -34.52 13.48
CA ARG A 406 6.81 -34.12 14.77
C ARG A 406 8.32 -33.84 14.67
N THR A 407 9.04 -34.56 13.80
CA THR A 407 10.48 -34.31 13.56
C THR A 407 10.77 -33.00 12.82
N ILE A 408 9.73 -32.41 12.24
CA ILE A 408 9.79 -31.14 11.50
C ILE A 408 9.30 -29.98 12.39
N ASP A 409 9.02 -30.21 13.68
CA ASP A 409 8.55 -29.18 14.62
C ASP A 409 9.46 -27.94 14.57
N GLN A 410 8.95 -26.91 13.92
CA GLN A 410 9.64 -25.63 13.70
C GLN A 410 9.80 -24.85 15.00
N THR A 411 8.96 -25.14 16.00
CA THR A 411 9.02 -24.53 17.33
C THR A 411 9.94 -25.29 18.27
N ARG A 412 10.46 -26.45 17.84
CA ARG A 412 11.46 -27.25 18.57
C ARG A 412 11.04 -27.55 20.02
N GLY A 413 9.77 -27.90 20.20
CA GLY A 413 9.17 -28.22 21.49
C GLY A 413 8.51 -27.06 22.23
N LEU A 414 8.72 -25.81 21.79
CA LEU A 414 8.21 -24.63 22.51
C LEU A 414 6.68 -24.59 22.57
N LEU A 415 5.98 -24.86 21.46
CA LEU A 415 4.52 -24.91 21.47
C LEU A 415 3.99 -26.04 22.35
N ARG A 416 4.63 -27.21 22.29
CA ARG A 416 4.27 -28.35 23.14
C ARG A 416 4.46 -28.01 24.63
N TYR A 417 5.58 -27.39 24.98
CA TYR A 417 5.85 -26.94 26.34
C TYR A 417 4.71 -26.06 26.88
N VAL A 418 4.27 -25.08 26.07
CA VAL A 418 3.20 -24.15 26.46
C VAL A 418 1.86 -24.85 26.55
N GLU A 419 1.52 -25.70 25.58
CA GLU A 419 0.22 -26.38 25.57
C GLU A 419 0.09 -27.40 26.72
N GLU A 420 1.17 -28.12 27.05
CA GLU A 420 1.15 -29.08 28.16
C GLU A 420 1.06 -28.41 29.54
N ARG A 421 1.68 -27.23 29.72
CA ARG A 421 1.73 -26.53 31.02
C ARG A 421 0.59 -25.54 31.22
N TYR A 422 0.18 -24.87 30.15
CA TYR A 422 -0.79 -23.78 30.17
C TYR A 422 -1.90 -24.02 29.13
N PRO A 423 -2.61 -25.18 29.15
CA PRO A 423 -3.58 -25.55 28.13
C PRO A 423 -4.77 -24.60 28.08
N GLY A 424 -5.29 -24.37 26.88
CA GLY A 424 -6.46 -23.53 26.67
C GLY A 424 -6.32 -22.11 27.25
N ALA A 425 -7.47 -21.49 27.52
CA ALA A 425 -7.61 -20.32 28.37
C ALA A 425 -7.31 -20.70 29.84
N TYR A 426 -6.01 -20.82 30.13
CA TYR A 426 -5.50 -21.38 31.38
C TYR A 426 -5.82 -20.52 32.60
N HIS A 427 -5.53 -19.21 32.53
CA HIS A 427 -5.73 -18.28 33.65
C HIS A 427 -7.16 -17.75 33.68
N LYS A 428 -8.01 -18.28 34.58
CA LYS A 428 -9.46 -17.98 34.61
C LYS A 428 -9.80 -16.54 34.95
N GLU A 429 -8.86 -15.81 35.53
CA GLU A 429 -8.97 -14.38 35.80
C GLU A 429 -8.81 -13.50 34.55
N LEU A 430 -8.27 -14.04 33.45
CA LEU A 430 -8.09 -13.32 32.20
C LEU A 430 -9.22 -13.63 31.20
N ARG A 431 -9.61 -12.62 30.44
CA ARG A 431 -10.44 -12.81 29.26
C ARG A 431 -9.56 -13.18 28.06
N TYR A 432 -9.96 -14.17 27.28
CA TYR A 432 -9.22 -14.60 26.09
C TYR A 432 -10.05 -14.41 24.83
N LEU A 433 -9.42 -13.85 23.80
CA LEU A 433 -9.92 -13.83 22.43
C LEU A 433 -8.85 -14.39 21.51
N THR A 434 -9.23 -15.31 20.64
CA THR A 434 -8.40 -15.78 19.54
C THR A 434 -9.01 -15.37 18.22
N VAL A 435 -8.23 -14.65 17.41
CA VAL A 435 -8.63 -14.18 16.09
C VAL A 435 -7.85 -14.98 15.05
N GLY A 436 -8.56 -15.82 14.30
CA GLY A 436 -8.02 -16.60 13.20
C GLY A 436 -8.58 -16.11 11.85
N SER A 437 -8.06 -16.65 10.75
CA SER A 437 -8.53 -16.28 9.41
C SER A 437 -8.67 -17.49 8.49
N ARG A 438 -9.52 -17.33 7.47
CA ARG A 438 -9.72 -18.28 6.36
C ARG A 438 -9.33 -17.71 4.99
N ALA A 439 -8.64 -16.58 4.96
CA ALA A 439 -8.31 -15.84 3.73
C ALA A 439 -7.53 -16.66 2.70
N VAL A 440 -6.70 -17.60 3.14
CA VAL A 440 -5.76 -18.33 2.28
C VAL A 440 -5.92 -19.83 2.44
N ARG A 441 -6.20 -20.48 1.32
CA ARG A 441 -6.18 -21.94 1.19
C ARG A 441 -4.86 -22.41 0.60
N GLY A 442 -4.25 -23.42 1.22
CA GLY A 442 -3.08 -24.08 0.65
C GLY A 442 -3.42 -24.74 -0.69
N ALA A 443 -2.52 -24.65 -1.66
CA ALA A 443 -2.69 -25.26 -2.98
C ALA A 443 -1.34 -25.48 -3.68
N LEU A 444 -1.25 -26.55 -4.48
CA LEU A 444 -0.10 -26.84 -5.35
C LEU A 444 -0.05 -25.99 -6.63
N LYS A 445 -0.71 -24.84 -6.64
CA LYS A 445 -0.69 -23.89 -7.78
C LYS A 445 0.66 -23.18 -7.81
N PRO A 446 1.15 -22.70 -8.97
CA PRO A 446 2.40 -21.93 -9.06
C PRO A 446 2.34 -20.53 -8.42
N GLU A 447 1.31 -20.26 -7.61
CA GLU A 447 1.16 -19.00 -6.89
C GLU A 447 1.95 -19.06 -5.58
N LEU A 448 2.96 -18.18 -5.46
CA LEU A 448 3.92 -18.21 -4.35
C LEU A 448 3.25 -18.18 -2.98
N GLY A 449 2.17 -17.41 -2.81
CA GLY A 449 1.41 -17.34 -1.57
C GLY A 449 0.72 -18.66 -1.19
N ALA A 450 0.17 -19.38 -2.16
CA ALA A 450 -0.47 -20.67 -1.94
C ALA A 450 0.55 -21.78 -1.65
N LEU A 451 1.72 -21.75 -2.29
CA LEU A 451 2.84 -22.64 -1.99
C LEU A 451 3.40 -22.41 -0.59
N LEU A 452 3.54 -21.14 -0.17
CA LEU A 452 3.99 -20.79 1.17
C LEU A 452 2.99 -21.26 2.23
N ALA A 453 1.69 -21.05 2.00
CA ALA A 453 0.62 -21.61 2.84
C ALA A 453 0.72 -23.13 2.93
N THR A 454 0.86 -23.82 1.80
CA THR A 454 1.02 -25.30 1.75
C THR A 454 2.22 -25.76 2.60
N ALA A 455 3.36 -25.09 2.46
CA ALA A 455 4.59 -25.41 3.19
C ALA A 455 4.49 -25.11 4.69
N SER A 456 3.67 -24.13 5.09
CA SER A 456 3.46 -23.76 6.50
C SER A 456 2.39 -24.64 7.17
N TYR A 457 1.29 -24.93 6.47
CA TYR A 457 0.14 -25.65 7.03
C TYR A 457 0.46 -27.12 7.28
N LEU A 458 1.16 -27.77 6.33
CA LEU A 458 1.50 -29.19 6.44
C LEU A 458 2.24 -29.54 7.75
N PRO A 459 3.35 -28.87 8.13
CA PRO A 459 4.02 -29.17 9.40
C PRO A 459 3.23 -28.72 10.63
N LEU A 460 2.33 -27.74 10.53
CA LEU A 460 1.56 -27.23 11.67
C LEU A 460 0.32 -28.07 12.01
N CYS A 461 -0.46 -28.49 11.02
CA CYS A 461 -1.72 -29.21 11.24
C CYS A 461 -1.81 -30.57 10.52
N GLY A 462 -0.83 -30.93 9.70
CA GLY A 462 -0.86 -32.17 8.92
C GLY A 462 -1.69 -32.09 7.62
N ASP A 463 -2.33 -30.95 7.36
CA ASP A 463 -3.12 -30.71 6.14
C ASP A 463 -2.56 -29.52 5.35
N ALA A 464 -1.87 -29.83 4.25
CA ALA A 464 -1.28 -28.85 3.35
C ALA A 464 -2.33 -28.00 2.60
N PHE A 465 -3.60 -28.42 2.57
CA PHE A 465 -4.70 -27.79 1.83
C PHE A 465 -5.74 -27.14 2.73
N ALA A 466 -5.41 -27.00 4.02
CA ALA A 466 -6.22 -26.29 5.00
C ALA A 466 -6.45 -24.82 4.60
N GLU A 467 -7.41 -24.20 5.29
CA GLU A 467 -7.63 -22.76 5.27
C GLU A 467 -6.93 -22.10 6.45
N GLY A 468 -6.51 -20.86 6.28
CA GLY A 468 -5.75 -20.10 7.28
C GLY A 468 -5.48 -18.68 6.80
N ASP A 469 -4.51 -18.03 7.44
CA ASP A 469 -4.08 -16.67 7.09
C ASP A 469 -2.87 -16.62 6.12
N GLY A 470 -2.46 -17.77 5.61
CA GLY A 470 -1.29 -17.95 4.75
C GLY A 470 -0.07 -18.50 5.48
N ILE A 471 -0.08 -18.54 6.81
CA ILE A 471 0.97 -19.13 7.65
C ILE A 471 0.37 -20.06 8.70
N THR A 472 -0.61 -19.58 9.48
CA THR A 472 -1.29 -20.34 10.52
C THR A 472 -2.63 -20.87 9.99
N PRO A 473 -2.83 -22.20 9.97
CA PRO A 473 -4.13 -22.80 9.68
C PRO A 473 -5.17 -22.38 10.72
N ILE A 474 -6.42 -22.19 10.30
CA ILE A 474 -7.51 -21.79 11.21
C ILE A 474 -7.70 -22.78 12.37
N GLY A 475 -7.55 -24.08 12.09
CA GLY A 475 -7.66 -25.14 13.11
C GLY A 475 -6.57 -25.09 14.18
N CYS A 476 -5.47 -24.36 13.95
CA CYS A 476 -4.41 -24.13 14.94
C CYS A 476 -4.53 -22.76 15.61
N ALA A 477 -5.35 -21.85 15.09
CA ALA A 477 -5.43 -20.46 15.54
C ALA A 477 -6.32 -20.27 16.79
N HIS A 478 -7.22 -21.22 17.04
CA HIS A 478 -8.17 -21.13 18.13
C HIS A 478 -7.71 -21.89 19.38
N LEU A 479 -8.01 -21.28 20.52
CA LEU A 479 -7.67 -21.81 21.84
C LEU A 479 -8.94 -22.23 22.57
N GLU A 480 -8.91 -23.40 23.21
CA GLU A 480 -10.04 -23.90 23.99
C GLU A 480 -10.36 -22.96 25.16
N GLY A 481 -11.64 -22.65 25.38
CA GLY A 481 -12.11 -21.77 26.44
C GLY A 481 -11.90 -20.27 26.19
N ALA A 482 -11.36 -19.88 25.04
CA ALA A 482 -11.33 -18.48 24.59
C ALA A 482 -12.57 -18.13 23.77
N GLU A 483 -12.91 -16.84 23.69
CA GLU A 483 -13.74 -16.33 22.59
C GLU A 483 -12.99 -16.53 21.27
N GLN A 484 -13.71 -16.86 20.20
CA GLN A 484 -13.13 -17.21 18.91
C GLN A 484 -13.79 -16.36 17.82
N ARG A 485 -12.97 -15.64 17.06
CA ARG A 485 -13.43 -14.84 15.92
C ARG A 485 -12.65 -15.21 14.68
N GLU A 486 -13.36 -15.40 13.58
CA GLU A 486 -12.78 -15.65 12.28
C GLU A 486 -12.92 -14.39 11.42
N VAL A 487 -11.85 -13.98 10.76
CA VAL A 487 -11.83 -12.81 9.88
C VAL A 487 -11.26 -13.18 8.50
N ASP A 488 -11.37 -12.25 7.54
CA ASP A 488 -10.66 -12.34 6.27
C ASP A 488 -9.39 -11.49 6.32
N ALA A 489 -8.31 -12.11 6.79
CA ALA A 489 -7.02 -11.44 6.98
C ALA A 489 -5.83 -12.32 6.60
N PHE A 490 -4.79 -11.72 6.01
CA PHE A 490 -3.49 -12.34 5.84
C PHE A 490 -2.69 -12.31 7.15
N HIS A 491 -1.74 -13.24 7.29
CA HIS A 491 -0.93 -13.34 8.50
C HIS A 491 -0.18 -12.04 8.79
N ILE A 492 0.37 -11.43 7.74
CA ILE A 492 1.23 -10.26 7.85
C ILE A 492 1.05 -9.36 6.62
N ALA A 493 1.00 -8.05 6.83
CA ALA A 493 0.97 -7.04 5.77
C ALA A 493 2.25 -6.20 5.73
N PHE A 494 3.36 -6.74 6.21
CA PHE A 494 4.64 -6.04 6.26
C PHE A 494 5.82 -7.00 6.12
N VAL A 495 6.95 -6.47 5.69
CA VAL A 495 8.23 -7.17 5.68
C VAL A 495 8.90 -6.96 7.05
N PRO A 496 9.04 -8.02 7.88
CA PRO A 496 9.56 -7.91 9.24
C PRO A 496 10.89 -7.13 9.31
N GLY A 497 10.98 -6.24 10.30
CA GLY A 497 12.20 -5.45 10.55
C GLY A 497 12.45 -4.29 9.60
N SER A 498 11.65 -4.12 8.55
CA SER A 498 11.79 -3.00 7.61
C SER A 498 10.70 -1.94 7.77
N GLY A 499 9.53 -2.30 8.32
CA GLY A 499 8.32 -1.48 8.29
C GLY A 499 7.71 -1.31 6.89
N THR A 500 8.21 -2.02 5.89
CA THR A 500 7.69 -1.94 4.51
C THR A 500 6.36 -2.70 4.44
N ARG A 501 5.30 -2.04 3.96
CA ARG A 501 3.97 -2.63 3.84
C ARG A 501 3.83 -3.48 2.58
N LEU A 502 3.14 -4.60 2.73
CA LEU A 502 2.55 -5.37 1.64
C LEU A 502 1.11 -4.87 1.48
N LEU A 503 0.85 -4.22 0.36
CA LEU A 503 -0.43 -3.55 0.09
C LEU A 503 -1.36 -4.54 -0.61
N GLY A 504 -2.68 -4.37 -0.44
CA GLY A 504 -3.65 -5.35 -0.95
C GLY A 504 -3.77 -6.63 -0.11
N THR A 505 -2.99 -6.75 0.98
CA THR A 505 -3.08 -7.85 1.93
C THR A 505 -3.54 -7.32 3.29
N PRO A 506 -4.86 -7.12 3.52
CA PRO A 506 -5.35 -6.72 4.82
C PRO A 506 -4.94 -7.77 5.85
N TRP A 507 -4.30 -7.37 6.94
CA TRP A 507 -3.91 -8.25 8.04
C TRP A 507 -4.75 -7.93 9.28
N TYR A 508 -4.59 -8.69 10.36
CA TYR A 508 -5.37 -8.53 11.58
C TYR A 508 -5.41 -7.10 12.15
N GLY A 509 -4.33 -6.33 11.96
CA GLY A 509 -4.24 -4.93 12.39
C GLY A 509 -4.67 -3.88 11.35
N SER A 510 -5.11 -4.30 10.15
CA SER A 510 -5.59 -3.36 9.13
C SER A 510 -6.89 -2.68 9.58
N PRO A 511 -7.14 -1.40 9.21
CA PRO A 511 -8.33 -0.65 9.60
C PRO A 511 -9.66 -1.34 9.30
N THR A 512 -9.74 -2.13 8.22
CA THR A 512 -10.96 -2.87 7.85
C THR A 512 -11.17 -4.16 8.64
N VAL A 513 -10.12 -4.69 9.27
CA VAL A 513 -10.14 -5.96 9.99
C VAL A 513 -10.23 -5.73 11.51
N ILE A 514 -9.56 -4.69 12.01
CA ILE A 514 -9.54 -4.35 13.44
C ILE A 514 -10.94 -4.15 14.02
N GLU A 515 -11.88 -3.59 13.24
CA GLU A 515 -13.28 -3.39 13.66
C GLU A 515 -14.01 -4.69 14.01
N GLN A 516 -13.51 -5.84 13.55
CA GLN A 516 -14.14 -7.14 13.77
C GLN A 516 -13.77 -7.76 15.12
N TRP A 517 -12.77 -7.22 15.83
CA TRP A 517 -12.28 -7.79 17.10
C TRP A 517 -11.96 -6.78 18.20
N VAL A 518 -11.78 -5.49 17.87
CA VAL A 518 -11.29 -4.48 18.83
C VAL A 518 -12.28 -4.14 19.93
N ASP A 519 -13.58 -4.35 19.72
CA ASP A 519 -14.62 -4.22 20.75
C ASP A 519 -14.37 -5.11 21.98
N PHE A 520 -13.60 -6.20 21.81
CA PHE A 520 -13.22 -7.06 22.92
C PHE A 520 -12.36 -6.32 23.98
N LEU A 521 -11.61 -5.30 23.56
CA LEU A 521 -10.75 -4.49 24.42
C LEU A 521 -11.54 -3.47 25.27
N GLY A 522 -12.86 -3.34 25.07
CA GLY A 522 -13.74 -2.41 25.80
C GLY A 522 -13.84 -1.06 25.11
#